data_AF-A0A170YEA8-F1
#
_entry.id   AF-A0A170YEA8-F1
#
_cell.length_a   1.000
_cell.length_b   1.000
_cell.length_c   1.000
_cell.angle_alpha   90.00
_cell.angle_beta   90.00
_cell.angle_gamma   90.00
#
_symmetry.space_group_name_H-M   'P 1'
#
loop_
_entity.id
_entity.type
_entity.pdbx_description
1 polymer ?
#
loop_
_entity_poly.entity_id
_entity_poly.type
_entity_poly.pdbx_seq_one_letter_code
_entity_poly.pdbx_strand_id
1 'polypeptide(L)'
;MFIVSWLTYVPTVIYGPGLALNQVSGMNVHIVTPIISIICIVYTTLGGLKAVVWSDTLQGSVMIGSVVAVMIIGIRDVGGITNVIKYAVEGERLEFFNMDPNPTTRLSFWSACVGVFCNMLLSFSCSPTAVQRYNSLPTFSEARRSALGLAIGGSSFVVLSGFTGLVIYARYKDCNPIASKMISRPDQILPLYVIEIANKVKGLSGLFMAGIVCAALSTMSTGLNTLSGTIYEDFIEPLLPNKPTERKASLILKFLVVVLGIIAVLLVAIIEKLGQLVEIAQGFGGMTSGTMQGIFLLGLFFPFANTTGALCGGLVSLITMIWLMAGNILANYSGLIRHATKPMSTEMCANITEIVPTQVPMNTMMM
;
A
#
# COMPACT_ATOMS: atom_id res chain seq x y z
N MET A 1 7.69 11.96 13.20
CA MET A 1 7.19 11.91 11.80
C MET A 1 6.95 10.47 11.35
N PHE A 2 7.97 9.60 11.38
CA PHE A 2 7.83 8.18 11.02
C PHE A 2 6.66 7.46 11.71
N ILE A 3 6.54 7.60 13.04
CA ILE A 3 5.46 6.96 13.82
C ILE A 3 4.08 7.35 13.30
N VAL A 4 3.86 8.64 13.03
CA VAL A 4 2.58 9.15 12.53
C VAL A 4 2.26 8.58 11.15
N SER A 5 3.26 8.54 10.26
CA SER A 5 3.12 7.98 8.90
C SER A 5 2.71 6.51 8.91
N TRP A 6 3.37 5.71 9.75
CA TRP A 6 3.12 4.27 9.80
C TRP A 6 1.85 3.92 10.58
N LEU A 7 1.45 4.74 11.56
CA LEU A 7 0.15 4.60 12.23
C LEU A 7 -1.04 4.83 11.29
N THR A 8 -0.89 5.62 10.23
CA THR A 8 -1.93 5.81 9.20
C THR A 8 -1.80 4.84 8.03
N TYR A 9 -0.57 4.43 7.70
CA TYR A 9 -0.29 3.48 6.62
C TYR A 9 -0.72 2.04 6.96
N VAL A 10 -0.38 1.53 8.15
CA VAL A 10 -0.69 0.14 8.56
C VAL A 10 -2.19 -0.17 8.49
N PRO A 11 -3.12 0.68 8.99
CA PRO A 11 -4.56 0.47 8.82
C PRO A 11 -5.00 0.39 7.35
N THR A 12 -4.39 1.20 6.47
CA THR A 12 -4.69 1.20 5.03
C THR A 12 -4.30 -0.13 4.39
N VAL A 13 -3.18 -0.69 4.79
CA VAL A 13 -2.70 -2.00 4.36
C VAL A 13 -3.62 -3.12 4.86
N ILE A 14 -4.14 -3.04 6.09
CA ILE A 14 -5.06 -4.04 6.66
C ILE A 14 -6.42 -4.03 5.94
N TYR A 15 -6.92 -2.85 5.57
CA TYR A 15 -8.22 -2.71 4.93
C TYR A 15 -8.29 -3.38 3.54
N GLY A 16 -7.21 -3.34 2.76
CA GLY A 16 -7.16 -3.91 1.41
C GLY A 16 -7.58 -5.39 1.32
N PRO A 17 -6.94 -6.32 2.05
CA PRO A 17 -7.37 -7.71 2.15
C PRO A 17 -8.79 -7.87 2.72
N GLY A 18 -9.19 -7.01 3.65
CA GLY A 18 -10.55 -7.00 4.19
C GLY A 18 -11.59 -6.75 3.11
N LEU A 19 -11.35 -5.76 2.25
CA LEU A 19 -12.18 -5.43 1.09
C LEU A 19 -12.19 -6.57 0.06
N ALA A 20 -11.03 -7.16 -0.24
CA ALA A 20 -10.93 -8.27 -1.17
C ALA A 20 -11.68 -9.52 -0.66
N LEU A 21 -11.55 -9.86 0.63
CA LEU A 21 -12.28 -10.96 1.25
C LEU A 21 -13.78 -10.69 1.29
N ASN A 22 -14.20 -9.46 1.62
CA ASN A 22 -15.60 -9.07 1.56
C ASN A 22 -16.19 -9.29 0.15
N GLN A 23 -15.45 -8.97 -0.90
CA GLN A 23 -15.89 -9.19 -2.28
C GLN A 23 -16.07 -10.68 -2.62
N VAL A 24 -15.17 -11.54 -2.12
CA VAL A 24 -15.17 -12.97 -2.45
C VAL A 24 -16.13 -13.78 -1.58
N SER A 25 -16.18 -13.52 -0.27
CA SER A 25 -16.94 -14.33 0.70
C SER A 25 -18.17 -13.63 1.27
N GLY A 26 -18.37 -12.33 1.00
CA GLY A 26 -19.43 -11.53 1.61
C GLY A 26 -19.21 -11.21 3.09
N MET A 27 -18.09 -11.65 3.69
CA MET A 27 -17.81 -11.40 5.11
C MET A 27 -17.61 -9.91 5.39
N ASN A 28 -18.13 -9.45 6.53
CA ASN A 28 -17.97 -8.06 6.94
C ASN A 28 -16.48 -7.72 7.15
N VAL A 29 -16.03 -6.60 6.56
CA VAL A 29 -14.64 -6.11 6.66
C VAL A 29 -14.19 -5.92 8.11
N HIS A 30 -15.10 -5.50 9.01
CA HIS A 30 -14.81 -5.33 10.44
C HIS A 30 -14.62 -6.64 11.20
N ILE A 31 -14.96 -7.79 10.62
CA ILE A 31 -14.68 -9.12 11.19
C ILE A 31 -13.35 -9.64 10.64
N VAL A 32 -13.13 -9.45 9.33
CA VAL A 32 -11.92 -9.92 8.64
C VAL A 32 -10.68 -9.19 9.14
N THR A 33 -10.74 -7.87 9.30
CA THR A 33 -9.57 -7.05 9.63
C THR A 33 -8.99 -7.35 11.02
N PRO A 34 -9.79 -7.54 12.10
CA PRO A 34 -9.27 -8.03 13.37
C PRO A 34 -8.65 -9.43 13.27
N ILE A 35 -9.23 -10.36 12.51
CA ILE A 35 -8.69 -11.73 12.38
C ILE A 35 -7.29 -11.71 11.78
N ILE A 36 -7.12 -11.00 10.64
CA ILE A 36 -5.81 -10.84 9.99
C ILE A 36 -4.82 -10.19 10.94
N SER A 37 -5.26 -9.16 11.66
CA SER A 37 -4.43 -8.41 12.60
C SER A 37 -3.98 -9.24 13.79
N ILE A 38 -4.86 -10.06 14.38
CA ILE A 38 -4.52 -10.96 15.49
C ILE A 38 -3.44 -11.96 15.04
N ILE A 39 -3.60 -12.57 13.86
CA ILE A 39 -2.60 -13.48 13.31
C ILE A 39 -1.25 -12.76 13.18
N CYS A 40 -1.26 -11.54 12.62
CA CYS A 40 -0.05 -10.72 12.47
C CYS A 40 0.63 -10.42 13.81
N ILE A 41 -0.13 -9.95 14.79
CA ILE A 41 0.37 -9.57 16.11
C ILE A 41 0.99 -10.77 16.81
N VAL A 42 0.36 -11.94 16.75
CA VAL A 42 0.86 -13.16 17.40
C VAL A 42 2.23 -13.57 16.86
N TYR A 43 2.41 -13.72 15.54
CA TYR A 43 3.73 -14.15 15.04
C TYR A 43 4.79 -13.05 15.17
N THR A 44 4.40 -11.78 15.08
CA THR A 44 5.33 -10.65 15.23
C THR A 44 5.84 -10.55 16.68
N THR A 45 4.95 -10.69 17.67
CA THR A 45 5.32 -10.66 19.10
C THR A 45 6.15 -11.87 19.53
N LEU A 46 5.85 -13.06 19.02
CA LEU A 46 6.58 -14.27 19.39
C LEU A 46 7.98 -14.32 18.78
N GLY A 47 8.12 -13.90 17.53
CA GLY A 47 9.32 -14.17 16.75
C GLY A 47 10.28 -12.99 16.53
N GLY A 48 9.82 -11.74 16.75
CA GLY A 48 10.63 -10.53 16.53
C GLY A 48 11.17 -10.40 15.10
N LEU A 49 12.18 -9.54 14.90
CA LEU A 49 12.71 -9.24 13.57
C LEU A 49 13.12 -10.49 12.76
N LYS A 50 13.74 -11.48 13.41
CA LYS A 50 14.20 -12.71 12.72
C LYS A 50 13.03 -13.50 12.14
N ALA A 51 11.96 -13.71 12.89
CA ALA A 51 10.79 -14.42 12.38
C ALA A 51 10.06 -13.61 11.31
N VAL A 52 9.96 -12.28 11.50
CA VAL A 52 9.34 -11.37 10.52
C VAL A 52 10.05 -11.48 9.16
N VAL A 53 11.38 -11.49 9.12
CA VAL A 53 12.14 -11.62 7.87
C VAL A 53 11.91 -12.99 7.19
N TRP A 54 11.81 -14.06 7.97
CA TRP A 54 11.52 -15.39 7.43
C TRP A 54 10.09 -15.51 6.90
N SER A 55 9.09 -15.02 7.65
CA SER A 55 7.70 -15.00 7.19
C SER A 55 7.55 -14.15 5.95
N ASP A 56 8.21 -12.99 5.89
CA ASP A 56 8.18 -12.09 4.72
C ASP A 56 8.74 -12.77 3.47
N THR A 57 9.79 -13.56 3.61
CA THR A 57 10.39 -14.27 2.47
C THR A 57 9.38 -15.25 1.85
N LEU A 58 8.67 -16.01 2.69
CA LEU A 58 7.62 -16.93 2.25
C LEU A 58 6.41 -16.17 1.69
N GLN A 59 5.92 -15.15 2.40
CA GLN A 59 4.78 -14.33 2.00
C GLN A 59 5.03 -13.61 0.67
N GLY A 60 6.25 -13.10 0.46
CA GLY A 60 6.67 -12.48 -0.80
C GLY A 60 6.63 -13.45 -1.98
N SER A 61 7.03 -14.71 -1.77
CA SER A 61 6.95 -15.74 -2.81
C SER A 61 5.50 -16.04 -3.23
N VAL A 62 4.58 -16.13 -2.26
CA VAL A 62 3.15 -16.35 -2.50
C VAL A 62 2.52 -15.15 -3.20
N MET A 63 2.87 -13.93 -2.76
CA MET A 63 2.42 -12.68 -3.39
C MET A 63 2.84 -12.63 -4.86
N ILE A 64 4.12 -12.86 -5.18
CA ILE A 64 4.61 -12.86 -6.57
C ILE A 64 3.90 -13.94 -7.38
N GLY A 65 3.80 -15.16 -6.85
CA GLY A 65 3.12 -16.27 -7.52
C GLY A 65 1.65 -15.95 -7.83
N SER A 66 0.95 -15.31 -6.90
CA SER A 66 -0.45 -14.92 -7.08
C SER A 66 -0.65 -13.91 -8.21
N VAL A 67 0.17 -12.86 -8.27
CA VAL A 67 0.08 -11.82 -9.31
C VAL A 67 0.43 -12.40 -10.67
N VAL A 68 1.49 -13.21 -10.75
CA VAL A 68 1.89 -13.88 -12.00
C VAL A 68 0.79 -14.83 -12.51
N ALA A 69 0.17 -15.60 -11.62
CA ALA A 69 -0.93 -16.51 -12.00
C ALA A 69 -2.14 -15.75 -12.56
N VAL A 70 -2.59 -14.70 -11.85
CA VAL A 70 -3.71 -13.84 -12.30
C VAL A 70 -3.40 -13.19 -13.64
N MET A 71 -2.18 -12.69 -13.81
CA MET A 71 -1.73 -12.08 -15.06
C MET A 71 -1.73 -13.07 -16.24
N ILE A 72 -1.12 -14.25 -16.09
CA ILE A 72 -1.04 -15.26 -17.17
C ILE A 72 -2.43 -15.72 -17.59
N ILE A 73 -3.31 -16.01 -16.62
CA ILE A 73 -4.68 -16.45 -16.90
C ILE A 73 -5.46 -15.33 -17.59
N GLY A 74 -5.26 -14.09 -17.14
CA GLY A 74 -5.89 -12.93 -17.76
C GLY A 74 -5.45 -12.66 -19.19
N ILE A 75 -4.15 -12.79 -19.49
CA ILE A 75 -3.65 -12.66 -20.86
C ILE A 75 -4.31 -13.70 -21.77
N ARG A 76 -4.49 -14.94 -21.28
CA ARG A 76 -5.18 -16.00 -22.04
C ARG A 76 -6.66 -15.69 -22.24
N ASP A 77 -7.33 -15.14 -21.23
CA ASP A 77 -8.75 -14.77 -21.28
C ASP A 77 -9.03 -13.68 -22.34
N VAL A 78 -8.14 -12.70 -22.45
CA VAL A 78 -8.22 -11.60 -23.44
C VAL A 78 -7.82 -12.07 -24.86
N GLY A 79 -7.34 -13.30 -25.03
CA GLY A 79 -6.92 -13.86 -26.32
C GLY A 79 -5.46 -13.54 -26.70
N GLY A 80 -4.61 -13.20 -25.71
CA GLY A 80 -3.18 -13.02 -25.89
C GLY A 80 -2.68 -11.62 -25.57
N ILE A 81 -1.35 -11.49 -25.41
CA ILE A 81 -0.69 -10.24 -25.03
C ILE A 81 -0.87 -9.14 -26.08
N THR A 82 -0.95 -9.52 -27.36
CA THR A 82 -1.16 -8.60 -28.47
C THR A 82 -2.49 -7.85 -28.33
N ASN A 83 -3.55 -8.54 -27.90
CA ASN A 83 -4.86 -7.92 -27.68
C ASN A 83 -4.81 -6.97 -26.47
N VAL A 84 -4.14 -7.36 -25.38
CA VAL A 84 -3.95 -6.49 -24.21
C VAL A 84 -3.30 -5.17 -24.61
N ILE A 85 -2.21 -5.23 -25.36
CA ILE A 85 -1.50 -4.03 -25.83
C ILE A 85 -2.36 -3.23 -26.81
N LYS A 86 -2.99 -3.89 -27.79
CA LYS A 86 -3.87 -3.25 -28.78
C LYS A 86 -4.98 -2.46 -28.09
N TYR A 87 -5.72 -3.08 -27.17
CA TYR A 87 -6.80 -2.42 -26.45
C TYR A 87 -6.29 -1.31 -25.53
N ALA A 88 -5.11 -1.48 -24.92
CA ALA A 88 -4.50 -0.43 -24.12
C ALA A 88 -4.09 0.80 -24.96
N VAL A 89 -3.63 0.62 -26.20
CA VAL A 89 -3.35 1.72 -27.14
C VAL A 89 -4.64 2.39 -27.59
N GLU A 90 -5.63 1.63 -28.05
CA GLU A 90 -6.94 2.15 -28.49
C GLU A 90 -7.68 2.91 -27.38
N GLY A 91 -7.52 2.46 -26.14
CA GLY A 91 -8.07 3.09 -24.95
C GLY A 91 -7.23 4.22 -24.35
N GLU A 92 -6.15 4.62 -25.04
CA GLU A 92 -5.19 5.63 -24.61
C GLU A 92 -4.61 5.35 -23.20
N ARG A 93 -4.49 4.09 -22.78
CA ARG A 93 -3.97 3.72 -21.44
C ARG A 93 -2.44 3.70 -21.38
N LEU A 94 -1.77 3.74 -22.53
CA LEU A 94 -0.31 3.77 -22.65
C LEU A 94 0.22 5.19 -22.91
N GLU A 95 0.10 6.05 -21.90
CA GLU A 95 0.65 7.41 -21.93
C GLU A 95 1.90 7.52 -21.05
N PHE A 96 3.07 7.38 -21.67
CA PHE A 96 4.34 7.45 -20.95
C PHE A 96 4.85 8.88 -20.75
N PHE A 97 4.55 9.78 -21.68
CA PHE A 97 5.18 11.10 -21.76
C PHE A 97 4.17 12.25 -21.75
N ASN A 98 3.34 12.34 -20.71
CA ASN A 98 2.55 13.54 -20.46
C ASN A 98 3.46 14.65 -19.89
N MET A 99 4.00 15.50 -20.77
CA MET A 99 4.97 16.56 -20.41
C MET A 99 4.34 17.82 -19.82
N ASP A 100 3.05 17.80 -19.46
CA ASP A 100 2.37 18.93 -18.84
C ASP A 100 3.04 19.35 -17.51
N PRO A 101 3.58 20.57 -17.40
CA PRO A 101 4.24 21.06 -16.18
C PRO A 101 3.25 21.53 -15.11
N ASN A 102 1.94 21.52 -15.39
CA ASN A 102 0.93 21.96 -14.45
C ASN A 102 0.93 21.09 -13.16
N PRO A 103 1.17 21.67 -11.97
CA PRO A 103 1.23 20.92 -10.71
C PRO A 103 -0.14 20.39 -10.25
N THR A 104 -1.24 20.83 -10.87
CA THR A 104 -2.59 20.31 -10.59
C THR A 104 -2.93 19.05 -11.38
N THR A 105 -2.12 18.73 -12.40
CA THR A 105 -2.28 17.49 -13.18
C THR A 105 -1.91 16.30 -12.32
N ARG A 106 -2.87 15.39 -12.11
CA ARG A 106 -2.76 14.25 -11.18
C ARG A 106 -1.50 13.39 -11.41
N LEU A 107 -1.18 13.12 -12.68
CA LEU A 107 -0.02 12.34 -13.08
C LEU A 107 0.54 12.88 -14.40
N SER A 108 1.56 13.72 -14.30
CA SER A 108 2.45 14.11 -15.40
C SER A 108 3.79 13.37 -15.30
N PHE A 109 4.56 13.36 -16.39
CA PHE A 109 5.94 12.86 -16.42
C PHE A 109 6.78 13.45 -15.28
N TRP A 110 6.66 14.75 -15.04
CA TRP A 110 7.38 15.45 -13.98
C TRP A 110 6.99 14.96 -12.58
N SER A 111 5.68 14.93 -12.29
CA SER A 111 5.18 14.47 -10.99
C SER A 111 5.51 13.00 -10.74
N ALA A 112 5.48 12.16 -11.78
CA ALA A 112 5.80 10.75 -11.70
C ALA A 112 7.31 10.54 -11.49
N CYS A 113 8.17 11.13 -12.32
CA CYS A 113 9.62 10.96 -12.20
C CYS A 113 10.14 11.52 -10.88
N VAL A 114 9.81 12.77 -10.53
CA VAL A 114 10.29 13.40 -9.30
C VAL A 114 9.66 12.73 -8.08
N GLY A 115 8.34 12.52 -8.09
CA GLY A 115 7.61 11.93 -6.98
C GLY A 115 8.05 10.50 -6.68
N VAL A 116 8.14 9.65 -7.70
CA VAL A 116 8.59 8.26 -7.54
C VAL A 116 10.06 8.21 -7.14
N PHE A 117 10.93 9.05 -7.73
CA PHE A 117 12.33 9.11 -7.32
C PHE A 117 12.48 9.47 -5.84
N CYS A 118 11.83 10.54 -5.38
CA CYS A 118 11.87 10.95 -3.99
C CYS A 118 11.29 9.87 -3.06
N ASN A 119 10.18 9.25 -3.44
CA ASN A 119 9.53 8.19 -2.67
C ASN A 119 10.42 6.93 -2.56
N MET A 120 11.05 6.50 -3.65
CA MET A 120 11.96 5.35 -3.68
C MET A 120 13.22 5.64 -2.86
N LEU A 121 13.81 6.83 -3.01
CA LEU A 121 15.00 7.23 -2.26
C LEU A 121 14.74 7.17 -0.74
N LEU A 122 13.60 7.71 -0.27
CA LEU A 122 13.27 7.62 1.15
C LEU A 122 13.02 6.17 1.58
N SER A 123 12.21 5.43 0.81
CA SER A 123 11.84 4.06 1.14
C SER A 123 13.05 3.15 1.28
N PHE A 124 14.08 3.33 0.46
CA PHE A 124 15.28 2.48 0.46
C PHE A 124 16.43 2.99 1.32
N SER A 125 16.61 4.30 1.49
CA SER A 125 17.81 4.85 2.13
C SER A 125 17.57 5.37 3.55
N CYS A 126 16.39 5.92 3.83
CA CYS A 126 16.13 6.65 5.07
C CYS A 126 15.03 6.03 5.94
N SER A 127 14.26 5.08 5.40
CA SER A 127 13.17 4.47 6.16
C SER A 127 13.74 3.61 7.31
N PRO A 128 13.28 3.81 8.56
CA PRO A 128 13.66 2.95 9.67
C PRO A 128 13.43 1.45 9.38
N THR A 129 12.41 1.11 8.58
CA THR A 129 12.12 -0.26 8.16
C THR A 129 13.23 -0.88 7.32
N ALA A 130 13.83 -0.11 6.40
CA ALA A 130 14.93 -0.59 5.56
C ALA A 130 16.25 -0.58 6.34
N VAL A 131 16.55 0.52 7.04
CA VAL A 131 17.78 0.69 7.82
C VAL A 131 17.92 -0.39 8.90
N GLN A 132 16.82 -0.72 9.59
CA GLN A 132 16.81 -1.80 10.59
C GLN A 132 17.23 -3.15 9.99
N ARG A 133 16.81 -3.45 8.75
CA ARG A 133 17.19 -4.69 8.06
C ARG A 133 18.65 -4.65 7.61
N TYR A 134 19.13 -3.52 7.12
CA TYR A 134 20.53 -3.38 6.73
C TYR A 134 21.49 -3.56 7.91
N ASN A 135 21.14 -2.99 9.07
CA ASN A 135 21.93 -3.12 10.29
C ASN A 135 21.88 -4.53 10.92
N SER A 136 20.92 -5.36 10.50
CA SER A 136 20.84 -6.76 10.94
C SER A 136 21.76 -7.72 10.16
N LEU A 137 22.42 -7.23 9.10
CA LEU A 137 23.33 -8.01 8.27
C LEU A 137 24.78 -7.92 8.77
N PRO A 138 25.57 -9.00 8.67
CA PRO A 138 26.91 -9.06 9.26
C PRO A 138 27.93 -8.19 8.54
N THR A 139 27.73 -7.89 7.25
CA THR A 139 28.71 -7.13 6.44
C THR A 139 28.04 -6.05 5.59
N PHE A 140 28.79 -4.96 5.34
CA PHE A 140 28.34 -3.88 4.46
C PHE A 140 28.07 -4.34 3.03
N SER A 141 28.85 -5.31 2.53
CA SER A 141 28.65 -5.88 1.19
C SER A 141 27.30 -6.60 1.09
N GLU A 142 26.90 -7.33 2.12
CA GLU A 142 25.58 -7.97 2.18
C GLU A 142 24.45 -6.96 2.31
N ALA A 143 24.61 -5.92 3.14
CA ALA A 143 23.65 -4.82 3.21
C ALA A 143 23.45 -4.14 1.85
N ARG A 144 24.54 -3.89 1.10
CA ARG A 144 24.49 -3.33 -0.25
C ARG A 144 23.77 -4.26 -1.24
N ARG A 145 24.04 -5.57 -1.18
CA ARG A 145 23.35 -6.57 -2.02
C ARG A 145 21.86 -6.64 -1.69
N SER A 146 21.50 -6.58 -0.41
CA SER A 146 20.10 -6.55 0.06
C SER A 146 19.37 -5.30 -0.46
N ALA A 147 19.99 -4.12 -0.34
CA ALA A 147 19.45 -2.87 -0.87
C ALA A 147 19.24 -2.92 -2.39
N LEU A 148 20.20 -3.47 -3.15
CA LEU A 148 20.06 -3.65 -4.60
C LEU A 148 18.94 -4.63 -4.95
N GLY A 149 18.84 -5.74 -4.21
CA GLY A 149 17.76 -6.72 -4.38
C GLY A 149 16.38 -6.11 -4.14
N LEU A 150 16.25 -5.27 -3.12
CA LEU A 150 15.02 -4.54 -2.82
C LEU A 150 14.66 -3.55 -3.94
N ALA A 151 15.62 -2.80 -4.47
CA ALA A 151 15.38 -1.85 -5.55
C ALA A 151 14.94 -2.55 -6.85
N ILE A 152 15.64 -3.61 -7.26
CA ILE A 152 15.33 -4.37 -8.48
C ILE A 152 14.00 -5.12 -8.31
N GLY A 153 13.83 -5.83 -7.20
CA GLY A 153 12.64 -6.62 -6.90
C GLY A 153 11.39 -5.75 -6.78
N GLY A 154 11.48 -4.64 -6.03
CA GLY A 154 10.38 -3.69 -5.87
C GLY A 154 9.96 -3.06 -7.20
N SER A 155 10.93 -2.58 -7.99
CA SER A 155 10.65 -2.00 -9.31
C SER A 155 10.02 -3.01 -10.26
N SER A 156 10.53 -4.25 -10.28
CA SER A 156 9.99 -5.33 -11.11
C SER A 156 8.55 -5.68 -10.72
N PHE A 157 8.26 -5.71 -9.42
CA PHE A 157 6.92 -6.01 -8.91
C PHE A 157 5.91 -4.90 -9.23
N VAL A 158 6.32 -3.63 -9.19
CA VAL A 158 5.48 -2.49 -9.60
C VAL A 158 5.13 -2.59 -11.08
N VAL A 159 6.11 -2.89 -11.95
CA VAL A 159 5.86 -3.07 -13.40
C VAL A 159 4.90 -4.22 -13.65
N LEU A 160 5.09 -5.35 -12.96
CA LEU A 160 4.21 -6.51 -13.05
C LEU A 160 2.77 -6.18 -12.64
N SER A 161 2.61 -5.44 -11.55
CA SER A 161 1.30 -5.00 -11.05
C SER A 161 0.63 -4.02 -12.00
N GLY A 162 1.38 -3.07 -12.56
CA GLY A 162 0.88 -2.14 -13.57
C GLY A 162 0.42 -2.85 -14.84
N PHE A 163 1.18 -3.84 -15.30
CA PHE A 163 0.80 -4.67 -16.45
C PHE A 163 -0.47 -5.50 -16.17
N THR A 164 -0.60 -6.04 -14.95
CA THR A 164 -1.84 -6.72 -14.52
C THR A 164 -3.04 -5.76 -14.59
N GLY A 165 -2.86 -4.48 -14.24
CA GLY A 165 -3.87 -3.44 -14.44
C GLY A 165 -4.31 -3.26 -15.90
N LEU A 166 -3.38 -3.34 -16.86
CA LEU A 166 -3.70 -3.30 -18.30
C LEU A 166 -4.48 -4.54 -18.76
N VAL A 167 -4.14 -5.72 -18.24
CA VAL A 167 -4.88 -6.97 -18.53
C VAL A 167 -6.33 -6.86 -18.05
N ILE A 168 -6.54 -6.32 -16.85
CA ILE A 168 -7.88 -6.08 -16.29
C ILE A 168 -8.64 -5.06 -17.13
N TYR A 169 -7.99 -3.96 -17.52
CA TYR A 169 -8.59 -2.96 -18.41
C TYR A 169 -9.04 -3.59 -19.72
N ALA A 170 -8.19 -4.41 -20.35
CA ALA A 170 -8.48 -5.08 -21.61
C ALA A 170 -9.73 -6.00 -21.50
N ARG A 171 -9.96 -6.62 -20.34
CA ARG A 171 -11.17 -7.41 -20.07
C ARG A 171 -12.44 -6.58 -19.95
N TYR A 172 -12.34 -5.38 -19.36
CA TYR A 172 -13.47 -4.49 -19.05
C TYR A 172 -13.63 -3.31 -20.01
N LYS A 173 -12.89 -3.27 -21.12
CA LYS A 173 -12.90 -2.13 -22.06
C LYS A 173 -14.32 -1.76 -22.56
N ASP A 174 -15.16 -2.78 -22.77
CA ASP A 174 -16.53 -2.64 -23.27
C ASP A 174 -17.59 -2.70 -22.16
N CYS A 175 -17.17 -2.93 -20.91
CA CYS A 175 -18.04 -2.92 -19.75
C CYS A 175 -17.35 -2.35 -18.52
N ASN A 176 -17.64 -1.08 -18.22
CA ASN A 176 -17.20 -0.45 -16.99
C ASN A 176 -17.93 -1.06 -15.76
N PRO A 177 -17.22 -1.76 -14.86
CA PRO A 177 -17.83 -2.44 -13.70
C PRO A 177 -18.35 -1.47 -12.63
N ILE A 178 -17.81 -0.24 -12.59
CA ILE A 178 -18.27 0.80 -11.66
C ILE A 178 -19.56 1.44 -12.17
N ALA A 179 -19.58 1.82 -13.46
CA ALA A 179 -20.75 2.47 -14.06
C ALA A 179 -21.97 1.53 -14.14
N SER A 180 -21.73 0.23 -14.31
CA SER A 180 -22.76 -0.82 -14.27
C SER A 180 -23.19 -1.22 -12.85
N LYS A 181 -22.63 -0.59 -11.81
CA LYS A 181 -22.92 -0.86 -10.38
C LYS A 181 -22.61 -2.29 -9.92
N MET A 182 -21.73 -3.01 -10.62
CA MET A 182 -21.23 -4.31 -10.15
C MET A 182 -20.33 -4.16 -8.91
N ILE A 183 -19.65 -3.01 -8.81
CA ILE A 183 -18.82 -2.61 -7.67
C ILE A 183 -19.06 -1.15 -7.33
N SER A 184 -18.82 -0.80 -6.07
CA SER A 184 -18.98 0.58 -5.57
C SER A 184 -17.67 1.35 -5.54
N ARG A 185 -16.53 0.67 -5.39
CA ARG A 185 -15.20 1.29 -5.24
C ARG A 185 -14.22 0.79 -6.30
N PRO A 186 -13.32 1.65 -6.82
CA PRO A 186 -12.26 1.23 -7.74
C PRO A 186 -11.35 0.12 -7.19
N ASP A 187 -11.13 0.11 -5.87
CA ASP A 187 -10.28 -0.87 -5.20
C ASP A 187 -10.85 -2.32 -5.25
N GLN A 188 -12.14 -2.47 -5.61
CA GLN A 188 -12.81 -3.77 -5.76
C GLN A 188 -12.64 -4.39 -7.17
N ILE A 189 -12.09 -3.64 -8.14
CA ILE A 189 -11.94 -4.11 -9.53
C ILE A 189 -11.13 -5.41 -9.61
N LEU A 190 -9.97 -5.46 -8.94
CA LEU A 190 -9.09 -6.62 -9.00
C LEU A 190 -9.72 -7.85 -8.31
N PRO A 191 -10.30 -7.75 -7.10
CA PRO A 191 -11.05 -8.86 -6.51
C PRO A 191 -12.22 -9.36 -7.38
N LEU A 192 -13.03 -8.44 -7.96
CA LEU A 192 -14.12 -8.80 -8.87
C LEU A 192 -13.59 -9.60 -10.06
N TYR A 193 -12.55 -9.07 -10.71
CA TYR A 193 -11.91 -9.69 -11.85
C TYR A 193 -11.44 -11.11 -11.56
N VAL A 194 -10.78 -11.32 -10.41
CA VAL A 194 -10.28 -12.64 -10.02
C VAL A 194 -11.42 -13.62 -9.82
N ILE A 195 -12.54 -13.23 -9.22
CA ILE A 195 -13.71 -14.10 -9.05
C ILE A 195 -14.25 -14.54 -10.42
N GLU A 196 -14.37 -13.61 -11.37
CA GLU A 196 -14.88 -13.90 -12.72
C GLU A 196 -13.99 -14.91 -13.48
N ILE A 197 -12.67 -14.72 -13.45
CA ILE A 197 -11.73 -15.64 -14.13
C ILE A 197 -11.51 -16.94 -13.34
N ALA A 198 -11.68 -16.94 -12.02
CA ALA A 198 -11.51 -18.12 -11.17
C ALA A 198 -12.54 -19.21 -11.44
N ASN A 199 -13.70 -18.88 -12.00
CA ASN A 199 -14.67 -19.88 -12.49
C ASN A 199 -14.04 -20.86 -13.50
N LYS A 200 -12.97 -20.44 -14.20
CA LYS A 200 -12.25 -21.27 -15.17
C LYS A 200 -11.13 -22.12 -14.55
N VAL A 201 -10.64 -21.76 -13.36
CA VAL A 201 -9.47 -22.39 -12.72
C VAL A 201 -9.69 -22.59 -11.22
N LYS A 202 -9.92 -23.84 -10.81
CA LYS A 202 -10.07 -24.21 -9.38
C LYS A 202 -8.83 -23.79 -8.59
N GLY A 203 -9.05 -23.11 -7.47
CA GLY A 203 -7.98 -22.68 -6.56
C GLY A 203 -7.38 -21.30 -6.84
N LEU A 204 -7.67 -20.67 -7.99
CA LEU A 204 -7.11 -19.36 -8.33
C LEU A 204 -7.55 -18.26 -7.35
N SER A 205 -8.84 -18.21 -7.02
CA SER A 205 -9.35 -17.26 -6.03
C SER A 205 -8.65 -17.44 -4.68
N GLY A 206 -8.47 -18.68 -4.22
CA GLY A 206 -7.73 -18.97 -2.99
C GLY A 206 -6.26 -18.53 -3.04
N LEU A 207 -5.57 -18.77 -4.15
CA LEU A 207 -4.18 -18.33 -4.36
C LEU A 207 -4.06 -16.80 -4.33
N PHE A 208 -5.00 -16.11 -4.98
CA PHE A 208 -5.05 -14.65 -4.97
C PHE A 208 -5.33 -14.09 -3.57
N MET A 209 -6.29 -14.67 -2.85
CA MET A 209 -6.60 -14.28 -1.48
C MET A 209 -5.41 -14.50 -0.55
N ALA A 210 -4.71 -15.64 -0.70
CA ALA A 210 -3.46 -15.89 0.02
C ALA A 210 -2.41 -14.83 -0.30
N GLY A 211 -2.22 -14.48 -1.58
CA GLY A 211 -1.27 -13.46 -2.02
C GLY A 211 -1.53 -12.08 -1.42
N ILE A 212 -2.78 -11.60 -1.44
CA ILE A 212 -3.16 -10.31 -0.86
C ILE A 212 -2.98 -10.30 0.66
N VAL A 213 -3.43 -11.36 1.34
CA VAL A 213 -3.26 -11.47 2.80
C VAL A 213 -1.77 -11.54 3.16
N CYS A 214 -0.97 -12.30 2.43
CA CYS A 214 0.49 -12.35 2.59
C CYS A 214 1.15 -10.97 2.42
N ALA A 215 0.76 -10.20 1.40
CA ALA A 215 1.27 -8.85 1.17
C ALA A 215 0.98 -7.91 2.35
N ALA A 216 -0.24 -7.96 2.86
CA ALA A 216 -0.65 -7.13 3.99
C ALA A 216 -0.02 -7.56 5.31
N LEU A 217 0.04 -8.87 5.59
CA LEU A 217 0.69 -9.42 6.78
C LEU A 217 2.17 -9.01 6.81
N SER A 218 2.91 -9.18 5.70
CA SER A 218 4.33 -8.83 5.62
C SER A 218 4.59 -7.36 5.95
N THR A 219 3.77 -6.48 5.36
CA THR A 219 3.85 -5.04 5.57
C THR A 219 3.45 -4.65 6.98
N MET A 220 2.37 -5.23 7.53
CA MET A 220 1.90 -5.00 8.89
C MET A 220 2.93 -5.46 9.93
N SER A 221 3.51 -6.66 9.79
CA SER A 221 4.52 -7.16 10.74
C SER A 221 5.79 -6.31 10.70
N THR A 222 6.22 -5.87 9.52
CA THR A 222 7.35 -4.95 9.39
C THR A 222 7.04 -3.62 10.08
N GLY A 223 5.85 -3.05 9.81
CA GLY A 223 5.42 -1.80 10.39
C GLY A 223 5.33 -1.85 11.90
N LEU A 224 4.68 -2.85 12.48
CA LEU A 224 4.55 -3.02 13.92
C LEU A 224 5.90 -3.25 14.59
N ASN A 225 6.76 -4.09 14.01
CA ASN A 225 8.09 -4.36 14.54
C ASN A 225 8.94 -3.07 14.56
N THR A 226 9.00 -2.35 13.44
CA THR A 226 9.80 -1.12 13.36
C THR A 226 9.20 0.00 14.20
N LEU A 227 7.87 0.20 14.20
CA LEU A 227 7.21 1.17 15.09
C LEU A 227 7.52 0.89 16.57
N SER A 228 7.42 -0.37 17.00
CA SER A 228 7.73 -0.74 18.38
C SER A 228 9.20 -0.46 18.73
N GLY A 229 10.13 -0.79 17.81
CA GLY A 229 11.55 -0.51 17.96
C GLY A 229 11.84 0.98 18.04
N THR A 230 11.32 1.77 17.11
CA THR A 230 11.50 3.23 17.09
C THR A 230 10.91 3.91 18.32
N ILE A 231 9.71 3.52 18.76
CA ILE A 231 9.12 4.07 20.01
C ILE A 231 10.00 3.72 21.22
N TYR A 232 10.48 2.48 21.27
CA TYR A 232 11.32 2.02 22.35
C TYR A 232 12.67 2.75 22.39
N GLU A 233 13.41 2.80 21.28
CA GLU A 233 14.75 3.39 21.19
C GLU A 233 14.73 4.92 21.31
N ASP A 234 13.73 5.59 20.72
CA ASP A 234 13.72 7.06 20.66
C ASP A 234 13.07 7.70 21.91
N PHE A 235 12.10 7.02 22.54
CA PHE A 235 11.27 7.63 23.61
C PHE A 235 11.32 6.87 24.93
N ILE A 236 11.37 5.53 24.93
CA ILE A 236 11.32 4.78 26.19
C ILE A 236 12.70 4.62 26.78
N GLU A 237 13.66 4.07 26.03
CA GLU A 237 15.02 3.79 26.50
C GLU A 237 15.74 5.05 27.04
N PRO A 238 15.67 6.23 26.38
CA PRO A 238 16.35 7.43 26.87
C PRO A 238 15.76 8.00 28.17
N LEU A 239 14.50 7.69 28.48
CA LEU A 239 13.82 8.11 29.71
C LEU A 239 14.02 7.13 30.86
N LEU A 240 14.58 5.93 30.60
CA LEU A 240 14.85 4.95 31.64
C LEU A 240 16.14 5.31 32.40
N PRO A 241 16.13 5.30 33.74
CA PRO A 241 17.30 5.69 34.54
C PRO A 241 18.48 4.72 34.40
N ASN A 242 18.22 3.48 33.99
CA ASN A 242 19.24 2.45 33.76
C ASN A 242 18.92 1.65 32.50
N LYS A 243 19.96 1.17 31.81
CA LYS A 243 19.79 0.31 30.64
C LYS A 243 19.01 -0.96 31.02
N PRO A 244 17.84 -1.20 30.42
CA PRO A 244 17.01 -2.35 30.79
C PRO A 244 17.66 -3.66 30.35
N THR A 245 17.41 -4.72 31.12
CA THR A 245 17.80 -6.09 30.75
C THR A 245 17.10 -6.49 29.43
N GLU A 246 17.75 -7.32 28.61
CA GLU A 246 17.17 -7.81 27.34
C GLU A 246 15.75 -8.38 27.49
N ARG A 247 15.48 -9.10 28.57
CA ARG A 247 14.13 -9.62 28.87
C ARG A 247 13.10 -8.50 29.06
N LYS A 248 13.45 -7.43 29.78
CA LYS A 248 12.55 -6.29 30.01
C LYS A 248 12.34 -5.51 28.71
N ALA A 249 13.40 -5.24 27.96
CA ALA A 249 13.32 -4.60 26.64
C ALA A 249 12.42 -5.40 25.69
N SER A 250 12.61 -6.72 25.62
CA SER A 250 11.78 -7.62 24.80
C SER A 250 10.31 -7.60 25.22
N LEU A 251 10.00 -7.59 26.52
CA LEU A 251 8.62 -7.49 27.01
C LEU A 251 7.96 -6.16 26.63
N ILE A 252 8.70 -5.05 26.74
CA ILE A 252 8.20 -3.72 26.34
C ILE A 252 7.91 -3.69 24.84
N LEU A 253 8.84 -4.17 24.01
CA LEU A 253 8.65 -4.24 22.55
C LEU A 253 7.42 -5.08 22.18
N LYS A 254 7.25 -6.26 22.80
CA LYS A 254 6.08 -7.12 22.58
C LYS A 254 4.78 -6.43 22.98
N PHE A 255 4.77 -5.75 24.12
CA PHE A 255 3.61 -4.97 24.56
C PHE A 255 3.28 -3.85 23.57
N LEU A 256 4.28 -3.11 23.10
CA LEU A 256 4.09 -2.06 22.08
C LEU A 256 3.50 -2.62 20.79
N VAL A 257 3.99 -3.77 20.29
CA VAL A 257 3.43 -4.41 19.08
C VAL A 257 1.94 -4.71 19.25
N VAL A 258 1.52 -5.21 20.42
CA VAL A 258 0.10 -5.49 20.70
C VAL A 258 -0.72 -4.20 20.71
N VAL A 259 -0.27 -3.17 21.44
CA VAL A 259 -0.97 -1.88 21.54
C VAL A 259 -1.10 -1.21 20.18
N LEU A 260 -0.01 -1.14 19.41
CA LEU A 260 0.02 -0.56 18.07
C LEU A 260 -0.87 -1.35 17.10
N GLY A 261 -0.91 -2.67 17.22
CA GLY A 261 -1.79 -3.52 16.43
C GLY A 261 -3.27 -3.26 16.73
N ILE A 262 -3.65 -3.11 17.99
CA ILE A 262 -5.02 -2.75 18.40
C ILE A 262 -5.39 -1.36 17.85
N ILE A 263 -4.52 -0.37 17.99
CA ILE A 263 -4.71 0.97 17.43
C ILE A 263 -4.91 0.88 15.92
N ALA A 264 -4.10 0.08 15.23
CA ALA A 264 -4.20 -0.06 13.78
C ALA A 264 -5.56 -0.62 13.35
N VAL A 265 -6.08 -1.64 14.05
CA VAL A 265 -7.43 -2.20 13.81
C VAL A 265 -8.52 -1.16 14.01
N LEU A 266 -8.46 -0.37 15.09
CA LEU A 266 -9.44 0.68 15.36
C LEU A 266 -9.45 1.76 14.27
N LEU A 267 -8.26 2.13 13.76
CA LEU A 267 -8.12 3.12 12.70
C LEU A 267 -8.66 2.64 11.33
N VAL A 268 -8.86 1.34 11.12
CA VAL A 268 -9.50 0.81 9.90
C VAL A 268 -10.88 1.40 9.68
N ALA A 269 -11.67 1.61 10.75
CA ALA A 269 -13.00 2.21 10.69
C ALA A 269 -12.98 3.69 10.25
N ILE A 270 -11.82 4.34 10.32
CA ILE A 270 -11.62 5.68 9.75
C ILE A 270 -11.22 5.55 8.28
N ILE A 271 -10.25 4.68 7.97
CA ILE A 271 -9.75 4.47 6.60
C ILE A 271 -10.88 4.07 5.64
N GLU A 272 -11.83 3.24 6.07
CA GLU A 272 -12.92 2.79 5.19
C GLU A 272 -13.78 3.94 4.67
N LYS A 273 -13.87 5.04 5.43
CA LYS A 273 -14.65 6.23 5.09
C LYS A 273 -13.87 7.21 4.22
N LEU A 274 -12.56 7.02 4.11
CA LEU A 274 -11.70 7.81 3.23
C LEU A 274 -11.79 7.27 1.79
N GLY A 275 -11.30 8.05 0.82
CA GLY A 275 -11.38 7.78 -0.62
C GLY A 275 -10.65 6.52 -1.11
N GLN A 276 -9.88 6.63 -2.20
CA GLN A 276 -9.22 5.47 -2.81
C GLN A 276 -7.98 5.04 -1.99
N LEU A 277 -7.78 3.73 -1.78
CA LEU A 277 -6.71 3.23 -0.90
C LEU A 277 -5.31 3.65 -1.30
N VAL A 278 -5.02 3.63 -2.61
CA VAL A 278 -3.71 4.06 -3.13
C VAL A 278 -3.45 5.55 -2.86
N GLU A 279 -4.47 6.39 -3.02
CA GLU A 279 -4.35 7.83 -2.76
C GLU A 279 -4.12 8.11 -1.27
N ILE A 280 -4.86 7.43 -0.40
CA ILE A 280 -4.73 7.56 1.05
C ILE A 280 -3.33 7.14 1.49
N ALA A 281 -2.88 5.97 1.05
CA ALA A 281 -1.57 5.43 1.39
C ALA A 281 -0.43 6.38 0.96
N GLN A 282 -0.48 6.86 -0.27
CA GLN A 282 0.55 7.74 -0.81
C GLN A 282 0.46 9.16 -0.25
N GLY A 283 -0.74 9.67 0.04
CA GLY A 283 -0.94 10.99 0.65
C GLY A 283 -0.36 11.06 2.06
N PHE A 284 -0.71 10.11 2.93
CA PHE A 284 -0.19 10.06 4.30
C PHE A 284 1.31 9.78 4.33
N GLY A 285 1.79 8.86 3.49
CA GLY A 285 3.22 8.62 3.30
C GLY A 285 3.93 9.92 2.92
N GLY A 286 3.54 10.51 1.79
CA GLY A 286 4.13 11.71 1.22
C GLY A 286 4.24 12.89 2.20
N MET A 287 3.21 13.14 3.01
CA MET A 287 3.18 14.25 3.98
C MET A 287 4.39 14.26 4.91
N THR A 288 4.73 13.09 5.46
CA THR A 288 5.82 12.94 6.45
C THR A 288 7.14 12.60 5.78
N SER A 289 7.08 11.85 4.68
CA SER A 289 8.21 11.39 3.89
C SER A 289 9.04 12.53 3.33
N GLY A 290 8.39 13.54 2.75
CA GLY A 290 9.09 14.71 2.18
C GLY A 290 9.88 15.49 3.23
N THR A 291 9.28 15.73 4.40
CA THR A 291 9.95 16.45 5.49
C THR A 291 11.14 15.66 6.04
N MET A 292 10.96 14.35 6.29
CA MET A 292 12.07 13.51 6.77
C MET A 292 13.22 13.51 5.76
N GLN A 293 12.92 13.31 4.47
CA GLN A 293 13.93 13.35 3.41
C GLN A 293 14.66 14.69 3.36
N GLY A 294 13.96 15.81 3.47
CA GLY A 294 14.57 17.14 3.49
C GLY A 294 15.56 17.32 4.63
N ILE A 295 15.22 16.87 5.85
CA ILE A 295 16.12 16.93 7.02
C ILE A 295 17.35 16.03 6.82
N PHE A 296 17.17 14.81 6.29
CA PHE A 296 18.28 13.90 6.01
C PHE A 296 19.24 14.46 4.95
N LEU A 297 18.71 14.99 3.85
CA LEU A 297 19.51 15.60 2.79
C LEU A 297 20.24 16.86 3.30
N LEU A 298 19.58 17.66 4.15
CA LEU A 298 20.19 18.81 4.79
C LEU A 298 21.41 18.40 5.63
N GLY A 299 21.26 17.39 6.50
CA GLY A 299 22.34 16.90 7.34
C GLY A 299 23.47 16.21 6.57
N LEU A 300 23.17 15.57 5.44
CA LEU A 300 24.17 14.85 4.64
C LEU A 300 25.02 15.78 3.76
N PHE A 301 24.39 16.76 3.10
CA PHE A 301 25.05 17.55 2.07
C PHE A 301 25.45 18.96 2.52
N PHE A 302 24.87 19.48 3.61
CA PHE A 302 25.09 20.85 4.04
C PHE A 302 25.76 20.88 5.43
N PRO A 303 27.10 20.89 5.49
CA PRO A 303 27.83 20.81 6.77
C PRO A 303 27.65 22.03 7.67
N PHE A 304 27.11 23.13 7.12
CA PHE A 304 26.79 24.36 7.86
C PHE A 304 25.35 24.36 8.42
N ALA A 305 24.58 23.30 8.20
CA ALA A 305 23.25 23.18 8.78
C ALA A 305 23.32 23.00 10.30
N ASN A 306 22.41 23.65 11.02
CA ASN A 306 22.33 23.55 12.48
C ASN A 306 20.99 22.95 12.93
N THR A 307 20.94 22.49 14.18
CA THR A 307 19.77 21.81 14.75
C THR A 307 18.51 22.68 14.72
N THR A 308 18.64 23.97 15.02
CA THR A 308 17.51 24.91 15.01
C THR A 308 16.92 25.07 13.61
N GLY A 309 17.76 25.22 12.59
CA GLY A 309 17.35 25.32 11.19
C GLY A 309 16.67 24.05 10.69
N ALA A 310 17.20 22.87 11.05
CA ALA A 310 16.58 21.59 10.73
C ALA A 310 15.20 21.43 11.40
N LEU A 311 15.06 21.82 12.66
CA LEU A 311 13.78 21.78 13.39
C LEU A 311 12.76 22.76 12.82
N CYS A 312 13.15 24.03 12.63
CA CYS A 312 12.27 25.05 12.06
C CYS A 312 11.82 24.69 10.64
N GLY A 313 12.76 24.30 9.77
CA GLY A 313 12.44 23.86 8.40
C GLY A 313 11.54 22.63 8.38
N GLY A 314 11.80 21.67 9.27
CA GLY A 314 10.96 20.49 9.45
C GLY A 314 9.52 20.83 9.86
N LEU A 315 9.34 21.69 10.86
CA LEU A 315 8.02 22.11 11.33
C LEU A 315 7.25 22.89 10.25
N VAL A 316 7.90 23.83 9.58
CA VAL A 316 7.28 24.60 8.48
C VAL A 316 6.85 23.67 7.35
N SER A 317 7.71 22.71 6.98
CA SER A 317 7.40 21.71 5.96
C SER A 317 6.19 20.86 6.35
N LEU A 318 6.14 20.34 7.58
CA LEU A 318 4.99 19.55 8.07
C LEU A 318 3.69 20.35 8.03
N ILE A 319 3.69 21.57 8.57
CA ILE A 319 2.49 22.43 8.61
C ILE A 319 1.98 22.69 7.19
N THR A 320 2.90 23.00 6.27
CA THR A 320 2.55 23.24 4.87
C THR A 320 1.97 21.99 4.20
N MET A 321 2.57 20.81 4.44
CA MET A 321 2.08 19.54 3.86
C MET A 321 0.73 19.11 4.46
N ILE A 322 0.53 19.29 5.76
CA ILE A 322 -0.77 19.04 6.42
C ILE A 322 -1.83 19.96 5.81
N TRP A 323 -1.51 21.24 5.63
CA TRP A 323 -2.44 22.19 5.03
C TRP A 323 -2.82 21.80 3.59
N LEU A 324 -1.83 21.45 2.75
CA LEU A 324 -2.07 20.99 1.38
C LEU A 324 -2.93 19.72 1.33
N MET A 325 -2.64 18.73 2.20
CA MET A 325 -3.39 17.48 2.23
C MET A 325 -4.82 17.68 2.75
N ALA A 326 -5.01 18.47 3.81
CA ALA A 326 -6.34 18.80 4.31
C ALA A 326 -7.15 19.55 3.25
N GLY A 327 -6.54 20.52 2.57
CA GLY A 327 -7.14 21.24 1.45
C GLY A 327 -7.52 20.31 0.29
N ASN A 328 -6.66 19.37 -0.08
CA ASN A 328 -6.94 18.38 -1.13
C ASN A 328 -8.12 17.45 -0.75
N ILE A 329 -8.15 16.96 0.49
CA ILE A 329 -9.24 16.11 0.98
C ILE A 329 -10.55 16.90 0.94
N LEU A 330 -10.57 18.10 1.52
CA LEU A 330 -11.77 18.95 1.55
C LEU A 330 -12.26 19.30 0.14
N ALA A 331 -11.36 19.67 -0.77
CA ALA A 331 -11.70 20.03 -2.13
C ALA A 331 -12.21 18.85 -2.96
N ASN A 332 -11.70 17.64 -2.71
CA ASN A 332 -12.26 16.40 -3.30
C ASN A 332 -13.65 16.11 -2.74
N TYR A 333 -13.85 16.22 -1.41
CA TYR A 333 -15.17 16.03 -0.78
C TYR A 333 -16.22 17.04 -1.25
N SER A 334 -15.83 18.30 -1.42
CA SER A 334 -16.72 19.35 -1.92
C SER A 334 -16.91 19.31 -3.44
N GLY A 335 -16.26 18.38 -4.15
CA GLY A 335 -16.35 18.21 -5.60
C GLY A 335 -15.69 19.31 -6.43
N LEU A 336 -14.84 20.15 -5.81
CA LEU A 336 -14.07 21.19 -6.49
C LEU A 336 -12.96 20.60 -7.37
N ILE A 337 -12.35 19.50 -6.91
CA ILE A 337 -11.38 18.73 -7.68
C ILE A 337 -12.08 17.47 -8.18
N ARG A 338 -12.16 17.34 -9.51
CA ARG A 338 -12.59 16.10 -10.16
C ARG A 338 -11.50 15.65 -11.10
N HIS A 339 -10.96 14.46 -10.85
CA HIS A 339 -10.03 13.83 -11.77
C HIS A 339 -10.82 13.26 -12.94
N ALA A 340 -10.63 13.82 -14.14
CA ALA A 340 -11.24 13.31 -15.35
C ALA A 340 -10.76 11.87 -15.59
N THR A 341 -11.68 10.91 -15.54
CA THR A 341 -11.40 9.53 -15.92
C THR A 341 -11.50 9.41 -17.44
N LYS A 342 -10.58 8.65 -18.04
CA LYS A 342 -10.69 8.33 -19.47
C LYS A 342 -11.98 7.56 -19.76
N PRO A 343 -12.62 7.79 -20.92
CA PRO A 343 -13.89 7.18 -21.26
C PRO A 343 -13.79 5.65 -21.23
N MET A 344 -14.89 5.01 -20.83
CA MET A 344 -15.09 3.56 -20.88
C MET A 344 -16.51 3.27 -21.34
N SER A 345 -16.69 2.25 -22.18
CA SER A 345 -18.01 1.86 -22.67
C SER A 345 -18.79 1.07 -21.61
N THR A 346 -20.12 1.10 -21.73
CA THR A 346 -21.06 0.29 -20.92
C THR A 346 -21.94 -0.62 -21.78
N GLU A 347 -21.74 -0.61 -23.10
CA GLU A 347 -22.62 -1.23 -24.08
C GLU A 347 -22.73 -2.75 -23.92
N MET A 348 -21.70 -3.42 -23.39
CA MET A 348 -21.65 -4.88 -23.26
C MET A 348 -21.82 -5.39 -21.82
N CYS A 349 -22.26 -4.54 -20.87
CA CYS A 349 -22.39 -4.95 -19.46
C CYS A 349 -23.53 -5.92 -19.15
N ALA A 350 -24.56 -6.02 -20.01
CA ALA A 350 -25.70 -6.92 -19.80
C ALA A 350 -25.29 -8.42 -19.85
N ASN A 351 -24.25 -8.77 -20.60
CA ASN A 351 -23.80 -10.16 -20.72
C ASN A 351 -22.94 -10.65 -19.53
N ILE A 352 -22.44 -9.75 -18.69
CA ILE A 352 -21.57 -10.09 -17.55
C ILE A 352 -22.39 -10.29 -16.26
N THR A 353 -23.56 -9.66 -16.17
CA THR A 353 -24.43 -9.70 -14.98
C THR A 353 -25.12 -11.05 -14.76
N GLU A 354 -25.27 -11.89 -15.79
CA GLU A 354 -25.83 -13.25 -15.63
C GLU A 354 -24.90 -14.22 -14.86
N ILE A 355 -23.62 -13.87 -14.67
CA ILE A 355 -22.59 -14.75 -14.07
C ILE A 355 -22.38 -14.45 -12.58
N VAL A 356 -22.86 -13.30 -12.07
CA VAL A 356 -22.57 -12.82 -10.71
C VAL A 356 -23.87 -12.42 -10.00
N PRO A 357 -24.21 -13.02 -8.83
CA PRO A 357 -25.31 -12.51 -8.02
C PRO A 357 -24.98 -11.08 -7.59
N THR A 358 -25.85 -10.13 -7.95
CA THR A 358 -25.77 -8.72 -7.54
C THR A 358 -25.55 -8.60 -6.04
N GLN A 359 -24.52 -7.85 -5.62
CA GLN A 359 -24.36 -7.48 -4.22
C GLN A 359 -25.59 -6.71 -3.73
N VAL A 360 -26.06 -7.08 -2.53
CA VAL A 360 -27.10 -6.34 -1.82
C VAL A 360 -26.60 -4.92 -1.55
N PRO A 361 -27.38 -3.87 -1.87
CA PRO A 361 -26.95 -2.50 -1.70
C PRO A 361 -26.60 -2.19 -0.24
N MET A 362 -25.50 -1.47 -0.05
CA MET A 362 -24.95 -1.00 1.23
C MET A 362 -25.81 0.11 1.89
N ASN A 363 -27.14 0.08 1.72
CA ASN A 363 -28.07 1.09 2.23
C ASN A 363 -29.11 0.55 3.21
N THR A 364 -28.89 -0.64 3.81
CA THR A 364 -29.90 -1.24 4.70
C THR A 364 -29.34 -1.83 6.00
N MET A 365 -28.28 -1.26 6.58
CA MET A 365 -27.86 -1.58 7.96
C MET A 365 -27.32 -0.36 8.72
N MET A 366 -28.04 0.76 8.63
CA MET A 366 -28.09 1.73 9.73
C MET A 366 -29.50 1.72 10.30
N MET A 367 -29.74 0.77 11.21
CA MET A 367 -30.67 0.88 12.32
C MET A 367 -30.13 0.07 13.48
#